data_AF-A0A838S3G6-F1
#
_entry.id   AF-A0A838S3G6-F1
#
_cell.length_a   1.000
_cell.length_b   1.000
_cell.length_c   1.000
_cell.angle_alpha   90.00
_cell.angle_beta   90.00
_cell.angle_gamma   90.00
#
_symmetry.space_group_name_H-M   'P 1'
#
loop_
_entity.id
_entity.type
_entity.pdbx_description
1 polymer ?
#
loop_
_entity_poly.entity_id
_entity_poly.type
_entity_poly.pdbx_seq_one_letter_code
_entity_poly.pdbx_strand_id
1 'polypeptide(L)' 'MRHLLAAADLDADTATRLLDTADRLEQALAGREVHKLPTLRGRTVVTVFY' A
#
# COMPACT_ATOMS: atom_id res chain seq x y z
N MET A 1 -8.42 0.25 8.95
CA MET A 1 -7.37 -0.03 9.96
C MET A 1 -6.63 1.26 10.30
N ARG A 2 -6.40 1.55 11.58
CA ARG A 2 -5.57 2.70 12.01
C ARG A 2 -4.10 2.31 12.22
N HIS A 3 -3.86 1.06 12.62
CA HIS A 3 -2.54 0.47 12.85
C HIS A 3 -2.52 -0.96 12.26
N LEU A 4 -1.38 -1.38 11.71
CA LEU A 4 -1.11 -2.76 11.30
C LEU A 4 0.15 -3.20 12.05
N LEU A 5 -0.03 -3.99 13.11
CA LEU A 5 1.05 -4.40 14.01
C LEU A 5 1.47 -5.85 13.75
N ALA A 6 0.51 -6.72 13.42
CA ALA A 6 0.77 -8.10 12.99
C ALA A 6 -0.11 -8.50 11.81
N ALA A 7 0.38 -9.43 10.98
CA ALA A 7 -0.41 -9.99 9.89
C ALA A 7 -1.60 -10.83 10.39
N ALA A 8 -1.49 -11.42 11.57
CA ALA A 8 -2.57 -12.20 12.21
C ALA A 8 -3.79 -11.34 12.60
N ASP A 9 -3.66 -10.02 12.61
CA ASP A 9 -4.77 -9.09 12.88
C ASP A 9 -5.68 -8.87 11.65
N LEU A 10 -5.31 -9.42 10.49
CA LEU A 10 -6.09 -9.30 9.26
C LEU A 10 -7.13 -10.41 9.18
N ASP A 11 -8.40 -10.04 9.04
CA ASP A 11 -9.42 -10.97 8.55
C ASP A 11 -9.23 -11.24 7.04
N ALA A 12 -9.84 -12.32 6.56
CA ALA A 12 -9.69 -12.78 5.17
C ALA A 12 -10.13 -11.70 4.15
N ASP A 13 -11.22 -10.98 4.42
CA ASP A 13 -11.71 -9.93 3.52
C ASP A 13 -10.72 -8.77 3.42
N THR A 14 -10.19 -8.31 4.55
CA THR A 14 -9.22 -7.21 4.59
C THR A 14 -7.90 -7.61 3.94
N ALA A 15 -7.45 -8.85 4.16
CA ALA A 15 -6.27 -9.39 3.48
C ALA A 15 -6.46 -9.43 1.96
N THR A 16 -7.58 -9.96 1.47
CA THR A 16 -7.88 -9.98 0.02
C THR A 16 -7.95 -8.56 -0.55
N ARG A 17 -8.63 -7.62 0.13
CA ARG A 17 -8.69 -6.22 -0.33
C ARG A 17 -7.31 -5.55 -0.41
N LEU A 18 -6.38 -5.91 0.47
CA LEU A 18 -5.00 -5.41 0.42
C LEU A 18 -4.30 -5.91 -0.85
N LEU A 19 -4.45 -7.19 -1.19
CA LEU A 19 -3.91 -7.80 -2.40
C LEU A 19 -4.50 -7.19 -3.66
N ASP A 20 -5.83 -7.05 -3.72
CA ASP A 20 -6.51 -6.38 -4.84
C ASP A 20 -6.02 -4.93 -5.02
N THR A 21 -5.73 -4.24 -3.92
CA THR A 21 -5.18 -2.87 -3.96
C THR A 21 -3.76 -2.88 -4.51
N ALA A 22 -2.93 -3.85 -4.13
CA ALA A 22 -1.57 -3.99 -4.64
C ALA A 22 -1.57 -4.21 -6.16
N ASP A 23 -2.40 -5.11 -6.67
CA ASP A 23 -2.54 -5.39 -8.10
C ASP A 23 -2.94 -4.13 -8.90
N ARG A 24 -3.88 -3.33 -8.36
CA ARG A 24 -4.28 -2.06 -8.98
C ARG A 24 -3.15 -1.03 -9.01
N LEU A 25 -2.34 -0.96 -7.95
CA LEU A 25 -1.20 -0.05 -7.90
C LEU A 25 -0.13 -0.47 -8.91
N GLU A 26 0.14 -1.76 -9.05
CA GLU A 26 1.04 -2.30 -10.08
C GLU A 26 0.56 -1.94 -11.47
N GLN A 27 -0.72 -2.21 -11.78
CA GLN A 27 -1.33 -1.85 -13.07
C GLN A 27 -1.25 -0.35 -13.36
N ALA A 28 -1.46 0.50 -12.35
CA ALA A 28 -1.36 1.96 -12.50
C ALA A 28 0.07 2.47 -12.73
N LEU A 29 1.07 1.68 -12.35
CA LEU A 29 2.49 1.94 -12.57
C LEU A 29 2.98 1.41 -13.93
N ALA A 30 2.31 0.42 -14.51
CA ALA A 30 2.66 -0.16 -15.79
C ALA A 30 2.68 0.90 -16.91
N GLY A 31 3.69 0.84 -17.77
CA GLY A 31 3.86 1.78 -18.89
C GLY A 31 4.34 3.19 -18.51
N ARG A 32 4.57 3.48 -17.22
CA ARG A 32 5.22 4.73 -16.81
C ARG A 32 6.74 4.58 -16.83
N GLU A 33 7.43 5.50 -17.48
CA GLU A 33 8.90 5.62 -17.39
C GLU A 33 9.38 5.91 -15.95
N VAL A 34 8.51 6.54 -15.16
CA VAL A 34 8.77 6.85 -13.74
C VAL A 34 7.69 6.19 -12.89
N HIS A 35 8.12 5.25 -12.04
CA HIS A 35 7.24 4.51 -11.12
C HIS A 35 6.78 5.35 -9.92
N LYS A 36 5.98 6.41 -10.18
CA LYS A 36 5.43 7.28 -9.13
C LYS A 36 3.92 7.47 -9.32
N LEU A 37 3.18 7.35 -8.23
CA LEU A 37 1.74 7.65 -8.14
C LEU A 37 1.52 8.86 -7.22
N PRO A 38 0.54 9.75 -7.51
CA PRO A 38 0.29 10.94 -6.70
C PRO A 38 -0.51 10.65 -5.42
N THR A 39 -0.80 9.38 -5.10
CA THR A 39 -1.73 8.93 -4.04
C THR A 39 -1.35 9.39 -2.62
N LEU A 40 -0.08 9.71 -2.37
CA LEU A 40 0.41 10.20 -1.08
C LEU A 40 0.87 11.66 -1.09
N ARG A 41 0.56 12.44 -2.14
CA ARG A 41 0.94 13.86 -2.22
C ARG A 41 0.41 14.62 -0.99
N GLY A 42 1.29 15.37 -0.33
CA GLY A 42 0.95 16.13 0.89
C GLY A 42 0.97 15.30 2.18
N ARG A 43 1.35 14.01 2.11
CA ARG A 43 1.56 13.15 3.28
C ARG A 43 3.04 12.85 3.46
N THR A 44 3.52 12.90 4.71
CA THR A 44 4.88 12.48 5.07
C THR A 44 4.84 11.05 5.61
N VAL A 45 5.70 10.18 5.08
CA VAL A 45 5.95 8.83 5.60
C VAL A 45 7.33 8.84 6.25
N VAL A 46 7.43 8.36 7.49
CA VAL A 46 8.68 8.31 8.26
C VAL A 46 9.08 6.86 8.43
N THR A 47 10.34 6.56 8.11
CA THR A 47 10.93 5.23 8.27
C THR A 47 11.88 5.25 9.46
N VAL A 48 11.56 4.51 10.52
CA VAL A 48 12.32 4.49 11.79
C VAL A 48 12.83 3.07 12.04
N PHE A 49 14.15 2.94 12.17
CA PHE A 49 14.84 1.68 12.50
C PHE A 49 15.80 1.92 13.69
N TYR A 50 15.98 0.92 14.56
CA TYR A 50 16.97 0.91 15.64
C TYR A 50 18.29 0.31 15.17
#